data_AF-A0A4S2IZ99-F1
#
_entry.id   AF-A0A4S2IZ99-F1
#
_cell.length_a   1.000
_cell.length_b   1.000
_cell.length_c   1.000
_cell.angle_alpha   90.00
_cell.angle_beta   90.00
_cell.angle_gamma   90.00
#
_symmetry.space_group_name_H-M   'P 1'
#
loop_
_entity.id
_entity.type
_entity.pdbx_description
1 polymer ?
#
loop_
_entity_poly.entity_id
_entity_poly.type
_entity_poly.pdbx_seq_one_letter_code
_entity_poly.pdbx_strand_id
1 'polypeptide(L)'
;MKRSSGVRLCATVTVSALSFALVTGCSDGGSKDFADQGSARKALSAAELKKLIVTQDDLPGYAVGAVTEARARRITTDKAACEPLTRVMSGLAPTEAPASTDRMVTENAKKQPSAKPTSLDDLDEGEFEKTMRKSLDRDVTTVALASYDGDGAERALTSLSAAVKACAGGFTGRQAGTSVKFTGIAAEKPAGGGAGSVAFAATMKEDEGDGGGTALVHAEVDRHGSTVSVYFTSNLGAMMAEQAYTVTPAVVKAQETRLK
;
A
#
# COMPACT_ATOMS: atom_id res chain seq x y z
N MET A 1 38.20 49.24 -26.53
CA MET A 1 38.01 50.68 -26.22
C MET A 1 36.56 50.81 -25.77
N LYS A 2 36.15 51.15 -24.53
CA LYS A 2 36.53 52.19 -23.56
C LYS A 2 36.28 51.70 -22.12
N ARG A 3 36.99 52.30 -21.15
CA ARG A 3 36.95 52.09 -19.69
C ARG A 3 36.03 53.10 -18.97
N SER A 4 35.61 52.78 -17.74
CA SER A 4 35.53 53.62 -16.48
C SER A 4 34.33 53.16 -15.61
N SER A 5 34.43 52.68 -14.34
CA SER A 5 34.84 53.29 -13.04
C SER A 5 33.90 54.42 -12.57
N GLY A 6 33.37 54.56 -11.34
CA GLY A 6 33.45 53.89 -10.01
C GLY A 6 32.15 54.22 -9.20
N VAL A 7 31.89 53.79 -7.96
CA VAL A 7 32.48 54.24 -6.68
C VAL A 7 31.93 53.36 -5.53
N ARG A 8 32.77 53.08 -4.52
CA ARG A 8 32.44 52.48 -3.22
C ARG A 8 31.97 53.56 -2.22
N LEU A 9 30.98 53.24 -1.38
CA LEU A 9 30.87 53.84 -0.03
C LEU A 9 30.56 52.76 1.00
N CYS A 10 31.40 52.68 2.04
CA CYS A 10 31.18 51.97 3.29
C CYS A 10 30.76 52.99 4.36
N ALA A 11 29.85 52.63 5.26
CA ALA A 11 29.74 53.25 6.59
C ALA A 11 29.15 52.24 7.59
N THR A 12 29.73 52.20 8.78
CA THR A 12 29.59 51.20 9.84
C THR A 12 28.87 51.75 11.07
N VAL A 13 28.11 50.87 11.74
CA VAL A 13 27.86 50.72 13.20
C VAL A 13 27.00 51.74 13.94
N THR A 14 25.94 51.24 14.60
CA THR A 14 25.64 51.52 16.02
C THR A 14 25.05 50.29 16.71
N VAL A 15 25.73 49.83 17.77
CA VAL A 15 25.25 48.86 18.77
C VAL A 15 24.41 49.61 19.81
N SER A 16 23.28 49.04 20.25
CA SER A 16 22.66 49.40 21.54
C SER A 16 21.88 48.22 22.08
N ALA A 17 22.44 47.59 23.12
CA ALA A 17 21.74 46.68 24.00
C ALA A 17 20.96 47.51 25.02
N LEU A 18 19.70 47.15 25.27
CA LEU A 18 18.97 47.48 26.50
C LEU A 18 17.95 46.38 26.77
N SER A 19 18.27 45.56 27.77
CA SER A 19 17.30 44.70 28.45
C SER A 19 16.51 45.57 29.43
N PHE A 20 15.18 45.48 29.42
CA PHE A 20 14.35 45.86 30.56
C PHE A 20 13.30 44.79 30.84
N ALA A 21 13.15 44.53 32.13
CA ALA A 21 12.43 43.43 32.73
C ALA A 21 10.90 43.62 32.73
N LEU A 22 10.25 42.46 32.84
CA LEU A 22 8.85 42.13 33.12
C LEU A 22 7.98 43.21 33.79
N VAL A 23 6.84 43.50 33.18
CA VAL A 23 5.61 43.94 33.86
C VAL A 23 4.46 43.03 33.42
N THR A 24 3.84 42.39 34.40
CA THR A 24 2.58 41.63 34.28
C THR A 24 1.39 42.57 34.17
N GLY A 25 0.57 42.42 33.13
CA GLY A 25 -0.72 43.10 33.01
C GLY A 25 -1.58 42.48 31.89
N CYS A 26 -2.72 41.89 32.27
CA CYS A 26 -3.74 41.38 31.37
C CYS A 26 -4.40 42.49 30.54
N SER A 27 -4.49 42.33 29.21
CA SER A 27 -5.74 42.48 28.46
C SER A 27 -5.55 42.12 26.97
N ASP A 28 -6.41 41.22 26.51
CA ASP A 28 -7.05 41.10 25.18
C ASP A 28 -6.24 41.15 23.86
N GLY A 29 -6.45 40.10 23.05
CA GLY A 29 -6.40 40.16 21.57
C GLY A 29 -5.03 40.10 20.89
N GLY A 30 -4.63 38.91 20.42
CA GLY A 30 -3.57 38.80 19.40
C GLY A 30 -2.98 37.39 19.28
N SER A 31 -3.30 36.72 18.18
CA SER A 31 -2.88 35.36 17.82
C SER A 31 -1.40 35.07 18.12
N LYS A 32 -1.18 34.08 18.99
CA LYS A 32 0.10 33.38 19.06
C LYS A 32 0.12 32.36 17.94
N ASP A 33 0.94 32.63 16.91
CA ASP A 33 1.49 31.57 16.07
C ASP A 33 2.34 30.67 16.97
N PHE A 34 1.71 29.61 17.48
CA PHE A 34 2.43 28.42 17.87
C PHE A 34 2.85 27.72 16.59
N ALA A 35 3.98 28.13 16.03
CA ALA A 35 4.81 27.19 15.29
C ALA A 35 5.38 26.20 16.31
N ASP A 36 4.53 25.26 16.71
CA ASP A 36 5.01 23.97 17.22
C ASP A 36 5.80 23.35 16.07
N GLN A 37 7.11 23.55 16.09
CA GLN A 37 8.02 22.70 15.32
C GLN A 37 8.04 21.34 15.99
N GLY A 38 6.91 20.63 15.85
CA GLY A 38 6.87 19.19 16.00
C GLY A 38 7.91 18.65 15.03
N SER A 39 8.94 18.01 15.56
CA SER A 39 10.00 17.39 14.78
C SER A 39 9.35 16.63 13.62
N ALA A 40 9.59 17.08 12.38
CA ALA A 40 9.06 16.41 11.21
C ALA A 40 9.43 14.92 11.33
N ARG A 41 8.42 14.06 11.42
CA ARG A 41 8.64 12.64 11.71
C ARG A 41 9.44 12.07 10.56
N LYS A 42 10.67 11.63 10.84
CA LYS A 42 11.56 11.07 9.83
C LYS A 42 11.04 9.71 9.37
N ALA A 43 11.17 9.42 8.07
CA ALA A 43 10.95 8.10 7.53
C ALA A 43 11.88 7.08 8.18
N LEU A 44 11.33 5.91 8.53
CA LEU A 44 12.11 4.75 8.89
C LEU A 44 12.92 4.29 7.68
N SER A 45 14.14 3.80 7.92
CA SER A 45 14.96 3.15 6.91
C SER A 45 14.41 1.77 6.52
N ALA A 46 14.84 1.26 5.36
CA ALA A 46 14.46 -0.10 4.93
C ALA A 46 14.89 -1.18 5.95
N ALA A 47 16.00 -0.98 6.65
CA ALA A 47 16.49 -1.90 7.67
C ALA A 47 15.60 -1.90 8.93
N GLU A 48 15.07 -0.74 9.31
CA GLU A 48 14.09 -0.64 10.41
C GLU A 48 12.76 -1.26 9.99
N LEU A 49 12.25 -0.94 8.79
CA LEU A 49 11.03 -1.55 8.26
C LEU A 49 11.14 -3.07 8.17
N LYS A 50 12.29 -3.63 7.81
CA LYS A 50 12.51 -5.08 7.75
C LYS A 50 12.39 -5.77 9.12
N LYS A 51 12.55 -5.05 10.22
CA LYS A 51 12.32 -5.57 11.59
C LYS A 51 10.84 -5.52 11.99
N LEU A 52 10.05 -4.70 11.29
CA LEU A 52 8.63 -4.46 11.58
C LEU A 52 7.69 -5.21 10.62
N ILE A 53 8.17 -5.69 9.47
CA ILE A 53 7.37 -6.54 8.57
C ILE A 53 7.13 -7.91 9.21
N VAL A 54 5.93 -8.47 9.01
CA VAL A 54 5.58 -9.83 9.49
C VAL A 54 6.60 -10.89 9.08
N THR A 55 6.81 -11.85 9.96
CA THR A 55 7.67 -13.02 9.77
C THR A 55 6.86 -14.30 9.93
N GLN A 56 7.51 -15.44 9.67
CA GLN A 56 6.89 -16.76 9.79
C GLN A 56 6.33 -17.04 11.20
N ASP A 57 6.97 -16.51 12.23
CA ASP A 57 6.58 -16.73 13.64
C ASP A 57 5.26 -16.01 14.01
N ASP A 58 4.86 -14.98 13.25
CA ASP A 58 3.64 -14.21 13.52
C ASP A 58 2.38 -14.86 12.97
N LEU A 59 2.53 -15.76 12.00
CA LEU A 59 1.45 -16.21 11.13
C LEU A 59 1.38 -17.74 11.07
N PRO A 60 0.99 -18.40 12.17
CA PRO A 60 0.73 -19.82 12.15
C PRO A 60 -0.42 -20.10 11.16
N GLY A 61 -0.20 -21.06 10.25
CA GLY A 61 -1.16 -21.36 9.18
C GLY A 61 -0.88 -20.66 7.86
N TYR A 62 0.18 -19.86 7.78
CA TYR A 62 0.63 -19.24 6.53
C TYR A 62 2.10 -19.56 6.28
N ALA A 63 2.51 -19.54 5.01
CA ALA A 63 3.90 -19.51 4.61
C ALA A 63 4.30 -18.05 4.33
N VAL A 64 5.38 -17.58 4.95
CA VAL A 64 5.90 -16.22 4.76
C VAL A 64 7.20 -16.27 3.96
N GLY A 65 7.23 -15.60 2.82
CA GLY A 65 8.34 -15.64 1.87
C GLY A 65 8.64 -14.30 1.20
N ALA A 66 9.57 -14.33 0.25
CA ALA A 66 9.87 -13.19 -0.61
C ALA A 66 8.78 -12.98 -1.66
N VAL A 67 8.57 -11.74 -2.09
CA VAL A 67 7.77 -11.45 -3.28
C VAL A 67 8.52 -11.93 -4.52
N THR A 68 7.84 -12.69 -5.38
CA THR A 68 8.43 -13.20 -6.62
C THR A 68 8.53 -12.10 -7.68
N GLU A 69 9.52 -12.16 -8.56
CA GLU A 69 9.75 -11.12 -9.58
C GLU A 69 8.52 -10.86 -10.47
N ALA A 70 7.77 -11.92 -10.81
CA ALA A 70 6.55 -11.80 -11.59
C ALA A 70 5.51 -10.90 -10.90
N ARG A 71 5.35 -11.06 -9.58
CA ARG A 71 4.43 -10.26 -8.76
C ARG A 71 4.99 -8.87 -8.42
N ALA A 72 6.31 -8.71 -8.43
CA ALA A 72 6.97 -7.41 -8.23
C ALA A 72 6.80 -6.44 -9.41
N ARG A 73 6.27 -6.89 -10.56
CA ARG A 73 6.06 -6.02 -11.73
C ARG A 73 4.89 -5.08 -11.48
N ARG A 74 5.18 -3.78 -11.48
CA ARG A 74 4.20 -2.71 -11.33
C ARG A 74 3.17 -2.72 -12.47
N ILE A 75 1.90 -2.59 -12.08
CA ILE A 75 0.77 -2.26 -12.95
C ILE A 75 0.79 -0.74 -13.20
N THR A 76 0.83 -0.34 -14.46
CA THR A 76 0.65 1.06 -14.91
C THR A 76 -0.80 1.30 -15.33
N THR A 77 -1.20 2.54 -15.62
CA THR A 77 -2.60 2.86 -15.95
C THR A 77 -2.71 3.85 -17.09
N ASP A 78 -3.82 3.81 -17.83
CA ASP A 78 -4.22 4.81 -18.82
C ASP A 78 -4.74 6.12 -18.19
N LYS A 79 -5.05 6.11 -16.89
CA LYS A 79 -5.54 7.27 -16.14
C LYS A 79 -4.62 7.57 -14.97
N ALA A 80 -3.88 8.68 -15.04
CA ALA A 80 -2.93 9.09 -14.00
C ALA A 80 -3.56 9.18 -12.59
N ALA A 81 -4.82 9.61 -12.48
CA ALA A 81 -5.55 9.64 -11.21
C ALA A 81 -5.74 8.26 -10.55
N CYS A 82 -5.60 7.17 -11.31
CA CYS A 82 -5.73 5.79 -10.84
C CYS A 82 -4.38 5.14 -10.50
N GLU A 83 -3.26 5.85 -10.66
CA GLU A 83 -1.93 5.32 -10.32
C GLU A 83 -1.84 4.84 -8.86
N PRO A 84 -2.39 5.54 -7.85
CA PRO A 84 -2.37 5.03 -6.47
C PRO A 84 -2.99 3.64 -6.33
N LEU A 85 -4.06 3.35 -7.07
CA LEU A 85 -4.71 2.04 -7.07
C LEU A 85 -3.82 0.98 -7.71
N THR A 86 -3.20 1.27 -8.86
CA THR A 86 -2.35 0.28 -9.54
C THR A 86 -1.08 -0.04 -8.76
N ARG A 87 -0.51 0.95 -8.06
CA ARG A 87 0.60 0.73 -7.13
C ARG A 87 0.20 -0.21 -6.00
N VAL A 88 -0.93 0.05 -5.35
CA VAL A 88 -1.44 -0.81 -4.28
C VAL A 88 -1.72 -2.23 -4.76
N MET A 89 -2.35 -2.39 -5.94
CA MET A 89 -2.56 -3.70 -6.56
C MET A 89 -1.27 -4.37 -7.06
N SER A 90 -0.15 -3.65 -7.07
CA SER A 90 1.19 -4.22 -7.29
C SER A 90 1.92 -4.55 -5.99
N GLY A 91 1.25 -4.43 -4.83
CA GLY A 91 1.87 -4.59 -3.52
C GLY A 91 2.80 -3.44 -3.13
N LEU A 92 2.60 -2.24 -3.68
CA LEU A 92 3.39 -1.04 -3.39
C LEU A 92 2.57 -0.01 -2.63
N ALA A 93 3.25 0.92 -1.95
CA ALA A 93 2.59 2.06 -1.33
C ALA A 93 1.86 2.96 -2.36
N PRO A 94 0.79 3.66 -1.96
CA PRO A 94 -0.01 4.49 -2.89
C PRO A 94 0.78 5.58 -3.61
N THR A 95 1.91 6.01 -3.02
CA THR A 95 2.85 6.96 -3.59
C THR A 95 4.28 6.43 -3.42
N GLU A 96 5.26 7.05 -4.08
CA GLU A 96 6.67 6.72 -3.83
C GLU A 96 7.07 7.10 -2.41
N ALA A 97 7.81 6.21 -1.75
CA ALA A 97 8.29 6.39 -0.38
C ALA A 97 9.83 6.30 -0.34
N PRO A 98 10.51 7.06 0.52
CA PRO A 98 11.96 6.96 0.71
C PRO A 98 12.48 5.57 1.07
N ALA A 99 11.66 4.76 1.75
CA ALA A 99 11.99 3.39 2.13
C ALA A 99 10.76 2.49 2.14
N SER A 100 10.95 1.25 1.74
CA SER A 100 9.95 0.19 1.79
C SER A 100 10.56 -1.19 2.03
N THR A 101 9.72 -2.14 2.42
CA THR A 101 10.02 -3.58 2.43
C THR A 101 8.72 -4.34 2.20
N ASP A 102 8.81 -5.59 1.73
CA ASP A 102 7.64 -6.43 1.50
C ASP A 102 7.86 -7.89 1.90
N ARG A 103 6.76 -8.63 2.02
CA ARG A 103 6.68 -10.08 2.14
C ARG A 103 5.49 -10.62 1.38
N MET A 104 5.63 -11.85 0.91
CA MET A 104 4.51 -12.67 0.47
C MET A 104 4.03 -13.52 1.63
N VAL A 105 2.72 -13.56 1.85
CA VAL A 105 2.06 -14.40 2.84
C VAL A 105 1.03 -15.27 2.13
N THR A 106 1.24 -16.59 2.14
CA THR A 106 0.38 -17.56 1.46
C THR A 106 -0.32 -18.42 2.51
N GLU A 107 -1.66 -18.53 2.45
CA GLU A 107 -2.42 -19.44 3.29
C GLU A 107 -1.97 -20.89 3.01
N ASN A 108 -1.65 -21.63 4.07
CA ASN A 108 -1.30 -23.04 3.93
C ASN A 108 -2.51 -23.82 3.43
N ALA A 109 -2.26 -24.90 2.70
CA ALA A 109 -3.35 -25.77 2.28
C ALA A 109 -4.12 -26.30 3.49
N LYS A 110 -5.45 -26.07 3.53
CA LYS A 110 -6.35 -26.82 4.42
C LYS A 110 -6.11 -28.30 4.13
N LYS A 111 -5.74 -29.09 5.15
CA LYS A 111 -5.22 -30.47 5.07
C LYS A 111 -5.55 -31.17 3.75
N GLN A 112 -4.50 -31.54 3.01
CA GLN A 112 -4.63 -32.34 1.79
C GLN A 112 -5.56 -33.54 2.03
N PRO A 113 -6.47 -33.88 1.09
CA PRO A 113 -6.92 -35.25 1.00
C PRO A 113 -5.67 -36.13 0.92
N SER A 114 -5.58 -37.16 1.76
CA SER A 114 -4.47 -38.12 1.82
C SER A 114 -4.28 -38.93 0.52
N ALA A 115 -5.07 -38.67 -0.51
CA ALA A 115 -4.91 -39.25 -1.83
C ALA A 115 -3.85 -38.45 -2.60
N LYS A 116 -2.63 -38.97 -2.64
CA LYS A 116 -1.72 -38.68 -3.75
C LYS A 116 -2.32 -39.34 -5.00
N PRO A 117 -2.67 -38.60 -6.07
CA PRO A 117 -2.87 -39.24 -7.36
C PRO A 117 -1.54 -39.91 -7.73
N THR A 118 -1.57 -41.20 -8.01
CA THR A 118 -0.38 -41.99 -8.33
C THR A 118 0.10 -41.79 -9.76
N SER A 119 -0.69 -41.13 -10.61
CA SER A 119 -0.29 -40.67 -11.94
C SER A 119 -1.21 -39.56 -12.46
N LEU A 120 -0.78 -38.83 -13.49
CA LEU A 120 -1.61 -37.88 -14.24
C LEU A 120 -2.61 -38.60 -15.17
N ASP A 121 -2.40 -39.88 -15.43
CA ASP A 121 -3.19 -40.69 -16.36
C ASP A 121 -4.47 -41.27 -15.69
N ASP A 122 -4.54 -41.22 -14.35
CA ASP A 122 -5.65 -41.76 -13.55
C ASP A 122 -6.74 -40.71 -13.19
N LEU A 123 -6.56 -39.44 -13.58
CA LEU A 123 -7.51 -38.37 -13.29
C LEU A 123 -8.31 -38.07 -14.55
N ASP A 124 -9.64 -38.18 -14.47
CA ASP A 124 -10.47 -37.58 -15.52
C ASP A 124 -10.18 -36.07 -15.60
N GLU A 125 -10.34 -35.49 -16.79
CA GLU A 125 -10.01 -34.08 -17.04
C GLU A 125 -10.70 -33.13 -16.04
N GLY A 126 -11.91 -33.49 -15.59
CA GLY A 126 -12.66 -32.74 -14.57
C GLY A 126 -12.09 -32.89 -13.15
N GLU A 127 -11.59 -34.06 -12.76
CA GLU A 127 -10.94 -34.28 -11.46
C GLU A 127 -9.54 -33.63 -11.40
N PHE A 128 -8.80 -33.60 -12.51
CA PHE A 128 -7.57 -32.82 -12.60
C PHE A 128 -7.83 -31.33 -12.43
N GLU A 129 -8.82 -30.78 -13.13
CA GLU A 129 -9.20 -29.37 -13.03
C GLU A 129 -9.65 -29.01 -11.59
N LYS A 130 -10.49 -29.83 -10.97
CA LYS A 130 -10.90 -29.65 -9.56
C LYS A 130 -9.70 -29.69 -8.61
N THR A 131 -8.76 -30.61 -8.83
CA THR A 131 -7.55 -30.75 -8.01
C THR A 131 -6.66 -29.52 -8.12
N MET A 132 -6.46 -29.01 -9.34
CA MET A 132 -5.73 -27.77 -9.60
C MET A 132 -6.42 -26.57 -8.95
N ARG A 133 -7.73 -26.41 -9.12
CA ARG A 133 -8.54 -25.35 -8.47
C ARG A 133 -8.40 -25.39 -6.94
N LYS A 134 -8.51 -26.57 -6.33
CA LYS A 134 -8.39 -26.75 -4.86
C LYS A 134 -6.98 -26.48 -4.34
N SER A 135 -5.96 -26.69 -5.17
CA SER A 135 -4.57 -26.32 -4.86
C SER A 135 -4.41 -24.79 -4.84
N LEU A 136 -5.06 -24.10 -5.78
CA LEU A 136 -5.04 -22.65 -5.95
C LEU A 136 -6.01 -21.87 -5.05
N ASP A 137 -6.95 -22.56 -4.41
CA ASP A 137 -7.90 -21.99 -3.43
C ASP A 137 -7.21 -21.68 -2.10
N ARG A 138 -6.38 -20.64 -2.12
CA ARG A 138 -5.60 -20.12 -1.00
C ARG A 138 -5.49 -18.61 -1.14
N ASP A 139 -5.61 -17.91 -0.01
CA ASP A 139 -5.29 -16.50 0.02
C ASP A 139 -3.78 -16.30 -0.16
N VAL A 140 -3.40 -15.44 -1.10
CA VAL A 140 -2.03 -14.98 -1.28
C VAL A 140 -2.01 -13.47 -1.12
N THR A 141 -1.43 -13.01 -0.01
CA THR A 141 -1.37 -11.60 0.38
C THR A 141 0.05 -11.07 0.26
N THR A 142 0.22 -10.01 -0.53
CA THR A 142 1.44 -9.19 -0.45
C THR A 142 1.27 -8.19 0.69
N VAL A 143 2.20 -8.22 1.64
CA VAL A 143 2.28 -7.25 2.73
C VAL A 143 3.48 -6.35 2.45
N ALA A 144 3.28 -5.04 2.36
CA ALA A 144 4.36 -4.08 2.19
C ALA A 144 4.28 -2.99 3.25
N LEU A 145 5.43 -2.59 3.77
CA LEU A 145 5.57 -1.38 4.58
C LEU A 145 6.30 -0.32 3.77
N ALA A 146 5.86 0.93 3.92
CA ALA A 146 6.55 2.08 3.38
C ALA A 146 6.53 3.24 4.37
N SER A 147 7.67 3.93 4.53
CA SER A 147 7.79 5.03 5.49
C SER A 147 8.09 6.35 4.80
N TYR A 148 7.53 7.42 5.34
CA TYR A 148 7.53 8.77 4.77
C TYR A 148 8.06 9.79 5.76
N ASP A 149 8.65 10.86 5.24
CA ASP A 149 8.96 12.04 6.03
C ASP A 149 7.70 12.88 6.23
N GLY A 150 7.59 13.51 7.41
CA GLY A 150 6.50 14.44 7.75
C GLY A 150 5.12 13.80 7.61
N ASP A 151 4.25 14.50 6.88
CA ASP A 151 2.86 14.13 6.57
C ASP A 151 2.72 13.24 5.32
N GLY A 152 3.82 12.74 4.74
CA GLY A 152 3.78 11.97 3.49
C GLY A 152 2.90 10.72 3.55
N ALA A 153 2.86 10.02 4.70
CA ALA A 153 1.99 8.86 4.89
C ALA A 153 0.49 9.22 4.89
N GLU A 154 0.14 10.39 5.43
CA GLU A 154 -1.23 10.91 5.40
C GLU A 154 -1.62 11.27 3.97
N ARG A 155 -0.76 12.02 3.26
CA ARG A 155 -1.00 12.36 1.84
C ARG A 155 -1.12 11.13 0.94
N ALA A 156 -0.34 10.08 1.20
CA ALA A 156 -0.44 8.82 0.47
C ALA A 156 -1.84 8.19 0.62
N LEU A 157 -2.37 8.18 1.85
CA LEU A 157 -3.71 7.65 2.12
C LEU A 157 -4.82 8.54 1.54
N THR A 158 -4.67 9.87 1.61
CA THR A 158 -5.60 10.81 0.97
C THR A 158 -5.61 10.63 -0.55
N SER A 159 -4.45 10.47 -1.18
CA SER A 159 -4.32 10.21 -2.61
C SER A 159 -5.02 8.91 -3.01
N LEU A 160 -4.84 7.84 -2.22
CA LEU A 160 -5.55 6.58 -2.46
C LEU A 160 -7.07 6.73 -2.35
N SER A 161 -7.56 7.39 -1.29
CA SER A 161 -8.99 7.63 -1.09
C SER A 161 -9.60 8.43 -2.25
N ALA A 162 -8.88 9.44 -2.75
CA ALA A 162 -9.29 10.20 -3.92
C ALA A 162 -9.32 9.32 -5.19
N ALA A 163 -8.31 8.46 -5.39
CA ALA A 163 -8.25 7.55 -6.52
C ALA A 163 -9.41 6.53 -6.51
N VAL A 164 -9.77 5.96 -5.35
CA VAL A 164 -10.94 5.07 -5.21
C VAL A 164 -12.21 5.73 -5.75
N LYS A 165 -12.42 7.02 -5.46
CA LYS A 165 -13.60 7.77 -5.95
C LYS A 165 -13.48 8.12 -7.43
N ALA A 166 -12.34 8.65 -7.86
CA ALA A 166 -12.11 9.10 -9.23
C ALA A 166 -12.14 7.95 -10.24
N CYS A 167 -11.79 6.74 -9.81
CA CYS A 167 -11.65 5.57 -10.66
C CYS A 167 -12.77 4.54 -10.45
N ALA A 168 -13.84 4.89 -9.74
CA ALA A 168 -14.98 4.02 -9.49
C ALA A 168 -15.60 3.44 -10.78
N GLY A 169 -15.60 4.23 -11.86
CA GLY A 169 -16.07 3.82 -13.19
C GLY A 169 -15.08 2.97 -14.00
N GLY A 170 -13.96 2.54 -13.40
CA GLY A 170 -12.98 1.69 -14.05
C GLY A 170 -11.88 2.45 -14.81
N PHE A 171 -10.83 1.70 -15.18
CA PHE A 171 -9.66 2.16 -15.91
C PHE A 171 -8.90 0.95 -16.48
N THR A 172 -7.92 1.20 -17.36
CA THR A 172 -7.11 0.13 -17.93
C THR A 172 -5.75 0.10 -17.25
N GLY A 173 -5.45 -1.01 -16.58
CA GLY A 173 -4.11 -1.31 -16.10
C GLY A 173 -3.25 -1.94 -17.20
N ARG A 174 -1.93 -1.79 -17.11
CA ARG A 174 -0.96 -2.54 -17.94
C ARG A 174 0.15 -3.13 -17.09
N GLN A 175 0.36 -4.43 -17.18
CA GLN A 175 1.39 -5.16 -16.45
C GLN A 175 2.13 -6.09 -17.41
N ALA A 176 3.46 -5.98 -17.45
CA ALA A 176 4.32 -6.87 -18.25
C ALA A 176 3.91 -6.99 -19.74
N GLY A 177 3.33 -5.94 -20.34
CA GLY A 177 2.87 -5.93 -21.73
C GLY A 177 1.41 -6.38 -21.93
N THR A 178 0.77 -6.94 -20.90
CA THR A 178 -0.65 -7.31 -20.90
C THR A 178 -1.49 -6.18 -20.35
N SER A 179 -2.64 -5.92 -20.97
CA SER A 179 -3.63 -4.96 -20.46
C SER A 179 -4.65 -5.69 -19.58
N VAL A 180 -5.02 -5.07 -18.46
CA VAL A 180 -6.04 -5.57 -17.54
C VAL A 180 -7.12 -4.51 -17.42
N LYS A 181 -8.36 -4.83 -17.79
CA LYS A 181 -9.47 -3.90 -17.71
C LYS A 181 -10.14 -3.99 -16.36
N PHE A 182 -10.04 -2.92 -15.58
CA PHE A 182 -10.81 -2.77 -14.36
C PHE A 182 -12.13 -2.07 -14.70
N THR A 183 -13.26 -2.74 -14.49
CA THR A 183 -14.59 -2.19 -14.81
C THR A 183 -15.26 -1.52 -13.62
N GLY A 184 -14.71 -1.66 -12.42
CA GLY A 184 -15.24 -1.04 -11.22
C GLY A 184 -14.22 -1.01 -10.09
N ILE A 185 -14.27 0.06 -9.29
CA ILE A 185 -13.55 0.19 -8.03
C ILE A 185 -14.57 0.53 -6.96
N ALA A 186 -14.65 -0.29 -5.92
CA ALA A 186 -15.60 -0.13 -4.82
C ALA A 186 -14.85 -0.01 -3.50
N ALA A 187 -15.18 0.99 -2.69
CA ALA A 187 -14.65 1.07 -1.33
C ALA A 187 -15.17 -0.10 -0.48
N GLU A 188 -14.31 -0.65 0.36
CA GLU A 188 -14.63 -1.73 1.29
C GLU A 188 -14.41 -1.29 2.73
N LYS A 189 -14.95 -2.08 3.68
CA LYS A 189 -14.65 -1.90 5.09
C LYS A 189 -13.27 -2.51 5.37
N PRO A 190 -12.30 -1.74 5.89
CA PRO A 190 -10.98 -2.28 6.26
C PRO A 190 -11.09 -3.27 7.43
N ALA A 191 -10.21 -4.27 7.43
CA ALA A 191 -10.02 -5.19 8.54
C ALA A 191 -9.20 -4.57 9.69
N GLY A 192 -8.31 -3.64 9.34
CA GLY A 192 -7.54 -2.79 10.24
C GLY A 192 -8.34 -1.61 10.77
N GLY A 193 -7.69 -0.78 11.59
CA GLY A 193 -8.35 0.33 12.28
C GLY A 193 -7.40 1.33 12.91
N GLY A 194 -6.22 1.53 12.32
CA GLY A 194 -5.19 2.43 12.80
C GLY A 194 -5.53 3.92 12.66
N ALA A 195 -4.52 4.77 12.42
CA ALA A 195 -4.68 6.23 12.32
C ALA A 195 -5.30 6.71 10.98
N GLY A 196 -5.98 5.80 10.28
CA GLY A 196 -6.57 5.96 8.95
C GLY A 196 -6.38 4.69 8.11
N SER A 197 -7.44 4.26 7.44
CA SER A 197 -7.45 3.05 6.61
C SER A 197 -8.27 3.29 5.34
N VAL A 198 -7.83 2.72 4.22
CA VAL A 198 -8.58 2.70 2.96
C VAL A 198 -8.54 1.29 2.40
N ALA A 199 -9.71 0.67 2.22
CA ALA A 199 -9.85 -0.62 1.58
C ALA A 199 -10.72 -0.51 0.32
N PHE A 200 -10.45 -1.34 -0.68
CA PHE A 200 -11.22 -1.39 -1.91
C PHE A 200 -11.15 -2.76 -2.59
N ALA A 201 -12.18 -3.06 -3.37
CA ALA A 201 -12.19 -4.12 -4.37
C ALA A 201 -12.05 -3.52 -5.77
N ALA A 202 -11.31 -4.21 -6.63
CA ALA A 202 -11.23 -3.90 -8.05
C ALA A 202 -11.81 -5.06 -8.88
N THR A 203 -12.81 -4.74 -9.68
CA THR A 203 -13.45 -5.71 -10.59
C THR A 203 -12.69 -5.76 -11.90
N MET A 204 -12.16 -6.93 -12.23
CA MET A 204 -11.48 -7.21 -13.49
C MET A 204 -12.41 -7.95 -14.44
N LYS A 205 -12.30 -7.63 -15.73
CA LYS A 205 -12.76 -8.49 -16.81
C LYS A 205 -11.56 -8.91 -17.65
N GLU A 206 -11.44 -10.20 -17.90
CA GLU A 206 -10.55 -10.71 -18.94
C GLU A 206 -11.20 -10.43 -20.31
N ASP A 207 -10.40 -9.96 -21.27
CA ASP A 207 -10.87 -9.77 -22.64
C ASP A 207 -10.80 -11.13 -23.39
N GLU A 208 -11.96 -11.51 -23.96
CA GLU A 208 -12.24 -12.53 -24.98
C GLU A 208 -12.20 -14.04 -24.63
N GLY A 209 -13.40 -14.55 -24.33
CA GLY A 209 -13.84 -15.95 -24.40
C GLY A 209 -15.28 -16.05 -23.89
N ASP A 210 -16.13 -16.91 -24.46
CA ASP A 210 -17.59 -17.09 -24.18
C ASP A 210 -17.92 -17.59 -22.74
N GLY A 211 -17.03 -17.34 -21.78
CA GLY A 211 -17.17 -17.67 -20.36
C GLY A 211 -16.37 -16.76 -19.43
N GLY A 212 -16.08 -15.51 -19.85
CA GLY A 212 -15.27 -14.56 -19.09
C GLY A 212 -15.91 -14.16 -17.74
N GLY A 213 -15.54 -14.89 -16.69
CA GLY A 213 -15.98 -14.65 -15.32
C GLY A 213 -15.53 -13.29 -14.80
N THR A 214 -16.25 -12.78 -13.81
CA THR A 214 -15.85 -11.55 -13.12
C THR A 214 -14.92 -11.89 -11.99
N ALA A 215 -13.68 -11.38 -12.03
CA ALA A 215 -12.71 -11.60 -10.97
C ALA A 215 -12.53 -10.34 -10.15
N LEU A 216 -12.51 -10.48 -8.82
CA LEU A 216 -12.20 -9.39 -7.90
C LEU A 216 -10.81 -9.58 -7.34
N VAL A 217 -10.14 -8.47 -7.06
CA VAL A 217 -8.97 -8.42 -6.19
C VAL A 217 -9.21 -7.40 -5.09
N HIS A 218 -8.65 -7.66 -3.92
CA HIS A 218 -8.94 -6.88 -2.71
C HIS A 218 -7.66 -6.27 -2.17
N ALA A 219 -7.74 -5.01 -1.77
CA ALA A 219 -6.62 -4.32 -1.17
C ALA A 219 -7.03 -3.45 0.01
N GLU A 220 -6.11 -3.28 0.93
CA GLU A 220 -6.24 -2.44 2.11
C GLU A 220 -4.93 -1.73 2.39
N VAL A 221 -5.01 -0.46 2.80
CA VAL A 221 -3.86 0.32 3.23
C VAL A 221 -4.18 0.98 4.57
N ASP A 222 -3.35 0.71 5.57
CA ASP A 222 -3.47 1.26 6.92
C ASP A 222 -2.31 2.20 7.23
N ARG A 223 -2.59 3.29 7.93
CA ARG A 223 -1.59 4.28 8.35
C ARG A 223 -1.22 4.12 9.82
N HIS A 224 0.09 4.12 10.07
CA HIS A 224 0.76 3.99 11.35
C HIS A 224 1.81 5.09 11.53
N GLY A 225 1.35 6.29 11.91
CA GLY A 225 2.24 7.44 12.03
C GLY A 225 2.84 7.84 10.68
N SER A 226 4.17 7.72 10.55
CA SER A 226 4.91 7.95 9.30
C SER A 226 4.99 6.74 8.37
N THR A 227 4.44 5.59 8.77
CA THR A 227 4.48 4.35 7.99
C THR A 227 3.08 3.99 7.50
N VAL A 228 2.99 3.40 6.31
CA VAL A 228 1.78 2.72 5.83
C VAL A 228 2.05 1.24 5.65
N SER A 229 1.07 0.40 5.98
CA SER A 229 1.01 -1.01 5.63
C SER A 229 0.07 -1.19 4.45
N VAL A 230 0.49 -1.94 3.43
CA VAL A 230 -0.31 -2.29 2.26
C VAL A 230 -0.54 -3.79 2.27
N TYR A 231 -1.79 -4.18 2.08
CA TYR A 231 -2.24 -5.56 1.95
C TYR A 231 -2.91 -5.70 0.60
N PHE A 232 -2.36 -6.55 -0.27
CA PHE A 232 -2.98 -6.89 -1.54
C PHE A 232 -3.20 -8.40 -1.61
N THR A 233 -4.46 -8.83 -1.54
CA THR A 233 -4.85 -10.23 -1.47
C THR A 233 -5.48 -10.68 -2.77
N SER A 234 -5.02 -11.85 -3.24
CA SER A 234 -5.54 -12.56 -4.40
C SER A 234 -5.81 -14.02 -4.02
N ASN A 235 -6.91 -14.60 -4.46
CA ASN A 235 -7.18 -16.03 -4.36
C ASN A 235 -7.64 -16.55 -5.72
N LEU A 236 -6.72 -17.20 -6.44
CA LEU A 236 -6.98 -17.65 -7.81
C LEU A 236 -8.06 -18.73 -7.87
N GLY A 237 -8.09 -19.66 -6.89
CA GLY A 237 -9.13 -20.68 -6.80
C GLY A 237 -10.51 -20.06 -6.62
N ALA A 238 -10.63 -19.08 -5.72
CA ALA A 238 -11.86 -18.33 -5.49
C ALA A 238 -12.27 -17.52 -6.72
N MET A 239 -11.35 -16.84 -7.39
CA MET A 239 -11.62 -16.09 -8.63
C MET A 239 -12.16 -17.00 -9.73
N MET A 240 -11.54 -18.16 -9.98
CA MET A 240 -12.02 -19.14 -10.97
C MET A 240 -13.36 -19.78 -10.59
N ALA A 241 -13.68 -19.82 -9.30
CA ALA A 241 -14.94 -20.35 -8.78
C ALA A 241 -16.01 -19.26 -8.59
N GLU A 242 -15.71 -18.01 -8.94
CA GLU A 242 -16.54 -16.82 -8.67
C GLU A 242 -16.97 -16.72 -7.19
N GLN A 243 -16.10 -17.17 -6.29
CA GLN A 243 -16.32 -17.13 -4.84
C GLN A 243 -15.76 -15.85 -4.23
N ALA A 244 -16.48 -15.35 -3.22
CA ALA A 244 -16.03 -14.20 -2.46
C ALA A 244 -14.84 -14.55 -1.56
N TYR A 245 -13.88 -13.64 -1.53
CA TYR A 245 -12.80 -13.60 -0.55
C TYR A 245 -12.52 -12.14 -0.21
N THR A 246 -11.63 -11.88 0.74
CA THR A 246 -11.36 -10.52 1.24
C THR A 246 -9.88 -10.36 1.57
N VAL A 247 -9.45 -9.16 1.91
CA VAL A 247 -8.14 -8.98 2.55
C VAL A 247 -8.08 -9.83 3.84
N THR A 248 -7.07 -10.68 3.96
CA THR A 248 -6.99 -11.69 5.03
C THR A 248 -6.81 -11.05 6.42
N PRO A 249 -7.83 -11.06 7.32
CA PRO A 249 -7.79 -10.27 8.56
C PRO A 249 -6.71 -10.72 9.56
N ALA A 250 -6.33 -12.01 9.54
CA ALA A 250 -5.25 -12.53 10.37
C ALA A 250 -3.89 -11.91 9.99
N VAL A 251 -3.66 -11.69 8.69
CA VAL A 251 -2.44 -11.07 8.16
C VAL A 251 -2.38 -9.61 8.55
N VAL A 252 -3.49 -8.88 8.39
CA VAL A 252 -3.61 -7.49 8.86
C VAL A 252 -3.30 -7.42 10.35
N LYS A 253 -4.04 -8.14 11.19
CA LYS A 253 -3.84 -8.13 12.64
C LYS A 253 -2.39 -8.43 13.09
N ALA A 254 -1.73 -9.39 12.45
CA ALA A 254 -0.34 -9.72 12.75
C ALA A 254 0.60 -8.54 12.43
N GLN A 255 0.43 -7.92 11.26
CA GLN A 255 1.23 -6.78 10.84
C GLN A 255 0.95 -5.53 11.70
N GLU A 256 -0.31 -5.29 12.06
CA GLU A 256 -0.71 -4.23 12.99
C GLU A 256 -0.07 -4.41 14.37
N THR A 257 0.17 -5.64 14.81
CA THR A 257 0.83 -5.94 16.08
C THR A 257 2.32 -5.58 16.06
N ARG A 258 2.98 -5.74 14.91
CA ARG A 258 4.39 -5.37 14.73
C ARG A 258 4.63 -3.85 14.66
N LEU A 259 3.59 -3.06 14.39
CA LEU A 259 3.67 -1.60 14.20
C LEU A 259 3.24 -0.78 15.42
N LYS A 260 2.80 -1.45 16.50
CA LYS A 260 2.42 -0.83 17.77
C LYS A 260 3.62 -0.52 18.66
#